data_AF-A0A7C9LVD5-F1
#
_entry.id   AF-A0A7C9LVD5-F1
#
_cell.length_a   1.000
_cell.length_b   1.000
_cell.length_c   1.000
_cell.angle_alpha   90.00
_cell.angle_beta   90.00
_cell.angle_gamma   90.00
#
_symmetry.space_group_name_H-M   'P 1'
#
loop_
_entity.id
_entity.type
_entity.pdbx_description
1 polymer ?
#
loop_
_entity_poly.entity_id
_entity_poly.type
_entity_poly.pdbx_seq_one_letter_code
_entity_poly.pdbx_strand_id
1 'polypeptide(L)'
;MVRPAPSLLVLTGLLTLLTTPVAAQEEPSAPIKTSTKTCGAYTLKLSENGFDDPADRVSITRGGVTSATISDTAVDVNWCRDVTGDGVPEVLLSGFSGGAHCCFTHTLYSLTTPPRKLLTYFGAHSDGLDARQLDGKGPLELVGSDWRFAYAYGLSFAESIPLPVVFSYVNGQYVDNTRSFPGFLRGFTGPASTVNDKSSGGDVLANYATLVAIGQPGEAQAYVQKLPARFRAWLTNYGPDIRQVMNDYGMTDWPVRAGVPFSAARLGLGGAFTAPGKREYLGLVAQGNAATLRLYRPQGAGIVAGPTLLSGPIRSQADGYLDTAWFPLTTVRRASGRDDALVFDERSGSARYLAYRVSAGAVTELKDDALAVTARLLGDLSNVAKQVASQYRDVRRTPAQVAEGQRRIDAAAARAQPWLKLTNADLPPARTLGNFGFDSLELSQDSAAQARAVLPVSLGFADETTDSEYIDGERYTMTINLTRGAQGWAVKDWTLAAREGELYPDGP
;
A
#
# COMPACT_ATOMS: atom_id res chain seq x y z
N MET A 1 54.23 -22.10 9.08
CA MET A 1 54.30 -23.29 9.96
C MET A 1 53.56 -24.42 9.29
N VAL A 2 54.26 -25.55 9.19
CA VAL A 2 53.94 -26.71 8.35
C VAL A 2 52.96 -27.61 9.09
N ARG A 3 51.86 -28.01 8.43
CA ARG A 3 51.00 -29.12 8.87
C ARG A 3 51.77 -30.44 8.74
N PRO A 4 51.55 -31.37 9.66
CA PRO A 4 51.35 -32.74 9.26
C PRO A 4 50.03 -33.31 9.79
N ALA A 5 49.37 -34.07 8.93
CA ALA A 5 48.54 -35.21 9.28
C ALA A 5 49.30 -36.47 8.81
N PRO A 6 48.86 -37.71 9.08
CA PRO A 6 47.85 -38.20 10.04
C PRO A 6 48.39 -39.38 10.90
N SER A 7 47.61 -39.88 11.85
CA SER A 7 47.65 -41.32 12.21
C SER A 7 46.33 -41.74 12.84
N LEU A 8 45.74 -42.77 12.22
CA LEU A 8 44.58 -43.52 12.69
C LEU A 8 44.85 -44.11 14.08
N LEU A 9 43.85 -44.04 14.95
CA LEU A 9 43.69 -45.02 16.02
C LEU A 9 42.21 -45.39 16.12
N VAL A 10 41.97 -46.66 15.83
CA VAL A 10 40.71 -47.38 16.05
C VAL A 10 40.51 -47.49 17.56
N LEU A 11 39.33 -47.10 18.05
CA LEU A 11 38.81 -47.64 19.31
C LEU A 11 37.31 -47.91 19.19
N THR A 12 36.99 -49.15 19.48
CA THR A 12 35.70 -49.81 19.38
C THR A 12 34.86 -49.53 20.63
N GLY A 13 33.58 -49.19 20.42
CA GLY A 13 32.45 -49.54 21.30
C GLY A 13 32.22 -48.70 22.57
N LEU A 14 31.05 -48.05 22.67
CA LEU A 14 29.99 -48.40 23.63
C LEU A 14 28.77 -47.46 23.50
N LEU A 15 27.59 -48.09 23.58
CA LEU A 15 26.26 -47.57 23.96
C LEU A 15 25.57 -46.50 23.09
N THR A 16 24.75 -47.00 22.17
CA THR A 16 23.50 -46.39 21.71
C THR A 16 22.47 -46.34 22.83
N LEU A 17 22.25 -45.17 23.43
CA LEU A 17 20.97 -44.87 24.08
C LEU A 17 19.98 -44.45 22.99
N LEU A 18 19.15 -45.41 22.57
CA LEU A 18 17.97 -45.14 21.77
C LEU A 18 17.01 -44.31 22.63
N THR A 19 16.96 -43.00 22.40
CA THR A 19 15.81 -42.20 22.83
C THR A 19 14.61 -42.73 22.07
N THR A 20 13.70 -43.40 22.78
CA THR A 20 12.36 -43.69 22.27
C THR A 20 11.77 -42.41 21.71
N PRO A 21 11.15 -42.42 20.52
CA PRO A 21 10.34 -41.29 20.10
C PRO A 21 9.22 -41.19 21.13
N VAL A 22 9.29 -40.18 21.99
CA VAL A 22 8.11 -39.73 22.72
C VAL A 22 7.18 -39.26 21.62
N ALA A 23 6.18 -40.08 21.31
CA ALA A 23 5.02 -39.60 20.59
C ALA A 23 4.52 -38.41 21.40
N ALA A 24 4.59 -37.20 20.83
CA ALA A 24 3.87 -36.07 21.38
C ALA A 24 2.42 -36.53 21.51
N GLN A 25 1.95 -36.76 22.74
CA GLN A 25 0.53 -36.94 22.96
C GLN A 25 -0.10 -35.62 22.53
N GLU A 26 -0.85 -35.62 21.43
CA GLU A 26 -1.79 -34.56 21.12
C GLU A 26 -2.71 -34.43 22.34
N GLU A 27 -2.53 -33.37 23.13
CA GLU A 27 -3.50 -33.03 24.16
C GLU A 27 -4.85 -32.84 23.45
N PRO A 28 -5.94 -33.43 23.95
CA PRO A 28 -7.25 -33.24 23.34
C PRO A 28 -7.57 -31.75 23.30
N SER A 29 -7.93 -31.25 22.11
CA SER A 29 -8.27 -29.84 21.91
C SER A 29 -9.32 -29.40 22.92
N ALA A 30 -9.15 -28.19 23.46
CA ALA A 30 -10.09 -27.64 24.42
C ALA A 30 -11.50 -27.60 23.81
N PRO A 31 -12.56 -27.85 24.59
CA PRO A 31 -13.91 -27.83 24.04
C PRO A 31 -14.27 -26.41 23.54
N ILE A 32 -14.87 -26.33 22.35
CA ILE A 32 -15.36 -25.07 21.77
C ILE A 32 -16.27 -24.36 22.77
N LYS A 33 -15.85 -23.19 23.23
CA LYS A 33 -16.62 -22.35 24.13
C LYS A 33 -17.70 -21.64 23.33
N THR A 34 -18.95 -21.72 23.77
CA THR A 34 -20.08 -21.05 23.12
C THR A 34 -20.71 -20.06 24.08
N SER A 35 -20.95 -18.84 23.60
CA SER A 35 -21.69 -17.81 24.33
C SER A 35 -22.76 -17.17 23.45
N THR A 36 -23.73 -16.51 24.07
CA THR A 36 -24.80 -15.83 23.34
C THR A 36 -25.09 -14.46 23.94
N LYS A 37 -25.37 -13.49 23.07
CA LYS A 37 -25.76 -12.12 23.43
C LYS A 37 -26.96 -11.72 22.59
N THR A 38 -27.90 -10.96 23.15
CA THR A 38 -29.01 -10.40 22.38
C THR A 38 -28.66 -9.00 21.87
N CYS A 39 -29.12 -8.68 20.66
CA CYS A 39 -29.04 -7.35 20.07
C CYS A 39 -30.33 -7.11 19.27
N GLY A 40 -31.19 -6.22 19.75
CA GLY A 40 -32.55 -6.08 19.22
C GLY A 40 -33.32 -7.41 19.22
N ALA A 41 -33.89 -7.77 18.07
CA ALA A 41 -34.63 -9.03 17.89
C ALA A 41 -33.76 -10.25 17.53
N TYR A 42 -32.42 -10.10 17.53
CA TYR A 42 -31.48 -11.13 17.12
C TYR A 42 -30.66 -11.66 18.30
N THR A 43 -30.31 -12.94 18.21
CA THR A 43 -29.33 -13.61 19.05
C THR A 43 -28.01 -13.69 18.28
N LEU A 44 -26.96 -13.16 18.89
CA LEU A 44 -25.57 -13.29 18.46
C LEU A 44 -24.99 -14.51 19.16
N LYS A 45 -24.63 -15.55 18.41
CA LYS A 45 -23.99 -16.77 18.94
C LYS A 45 -22.51 -16.74 18.62
N LEU A 46 -21.68 -16.67 19.65
CA LEU A 46 -20.23 -16.76 19.56
C LEU A 46 -19.80 -18.22 19.79
N SER A 47 -18.92 -18.74 18.94
CA SER A 47 -18.21 -20.01 19.16
C SER A 47 -16.72 -19.74 19.05
N GLU A 48 -15.99 -20.01 20.13
CA GLU A 48 -14.57 -19.72 20.31
C GLU A 48 -13.82 -21.04 20.51
N ASN A 49 -12.78 -21.25 19.72
CA ASN A 49 -11.92 -22.43 19.72
C ASN A 49 -10.46 -22.08 20.07
N GLY A 50 -10.20 -20.87 20.57
CA GLY A 50 -8.90 -20.52 21.13
C GLY A 50 -7.76 -20.57 20.13
N PHE A 51 -8.00 -20.05 18.91
CA PHE A 51 -7.06 -20.06 17.77
C PHE A 51 -6.86 -21.42 17.08
N ASP A 52 -7.56 -22.48 17.50
CA ASP A 52 -7.53 -23.81 16.85
C ASP A 52 -8.57 -23.95 15.72
N ASP A 53 -8.45 -25.02 14.92
CA ASP A 53 -9.46 -25.41 13.94
C ASP A 53 -10.66 -26.16 14.56
N PRO A 54 -11.92 -25.81 14.22
CA PRO A 54 -12.31 -24.75 13.30
C PRO A 54 -12.20 -23.35 13.92
N ALA A 55 -11.92 -22.36 13.07
CA ALA A 55 -11.87 -20.94 13.43
C ALA A 55 -13.10 -20.44 14.23
N ASP A 56 -12.88 -19.39 15.02
CA ASP A 56 -13.94 -18.74 15.80
C ASP A 56 -15.03 -18.17 14.87
N ARG A 57 -16.26 -18.06 15.38
CA ARG A 57 -17.40 -17.54 14.61
C ARG A 57 -18.42 -16.78 15.44
N VAL A 58 -18.99 -15.73 14.84
CA VAL A 58 -20.20 -15.06 15.32
C VAL A 58 -21.32 -15.31 14.32
N SER A 59 -22.45 -15.87 14.76
CA SER A 59 -23.67 -15.98 13.94
C SER A 59 -24.77 -15.04 14.43
N ILE A 60 -25.43 -14.35 13.49
CA ILE A 60 -26.61 -13.52 13.74
C ILE A 60 -27.86 -14.34 13.43
N THR A 61 -28.64 -14.67 14.46
CA THR A 61 -29.76 -15.62 14.36
C THR A 61 -31.05 -15.01 14.89
N ARG A 62 -32.18 -15.27 14.23
CA ARG A 62 -33.53 -14.92 14.74
C ARG A 62 -34.50 -16.06 14.45
N GLY A 63 -35.27 -16.48 15.46
CA GLY A 63 -36.25 -17.57 15.32
C GLY A 63 -35.63 -18.88 14.81
N GLY A 64 -34.37 -19.18 15.18
CA GLY A 64 -33.63 -20.35 14.70
C GLY A 64 -33.00 -20.21 13.31
N VAL A 65 -33.23 -19.11 12.59
CA VAL A 65 -32.66 -18.86 11.27
C VAL A 65 -31.41 -17.98 11.37
N THR A 66 -30.26 -18.50 10.93
CA THR A 66 -29.02 -17.73 10.83
C THR A 66 -29.02 -16.90 9.55
N SER A 67 -28.93 -15.58 9.71
CA SER A 67 -28.94 -14.62 8.58
C SER A 67 -27.55 -14.20 8.13
N ALA A 68 -26.56 -14.25 9.03
CA ALA A 68 -25.18 -13.95 8.73
C ALA A 68 -24.24 -14.69 9.70
N THR A 69 -23.04 -15.01 9.22
CA THR A 69 -21.94 -15.51 10.04
C THR A 69 -20.67 -14.81 9.59
N ILE A 70 -19.86 -14.38 10.55
CA ILE A 70 -18.44 -14.09 10.31
C ILE A 70 -17.60 -15.16 11.00
N SER A 71 -16.44 -15.46 10.43
CA SER A 71 -15.48 -16.40 11.01
C SER A 71 -14.07 -15.91 10.72
N ASP A 72 -13.20 -16.03 11.71
CA ASP A 72 -11.80 -15.61 11.66
C ASP A 72 -11.04 -16.32 12.80
N THR A 73 -9.72 -16.17 12.88
CA THR A 73 -8.91 -16.82 13.92
C THR A 73 -9.41 -16.47 15.33
N ALA A 74 -9.80 -15.21 15.54
CA ALA A 74 -10.61 -14.78 16.67
C ALA A 74 -11.69 -13.80 16.20
N VAL A 75 -12.86 -13.79 16.84
CA VAL A 75 -13.94 -12.86 16.53
C VAL A 75 -14.53 -12.24 17.79
N ASP A 76 -15.04 -11.02 17.67
CA ASP A 76 -15.68 -10.32 18.78
C ASP A 76 -16.96 -9.58 18.36
N VAL A 77 -17.85 -9.38 19.33
CA VAL A 77 -19.03 -8.52 19.25
C VAL A 77 -18.71 -7.21 19.97
N ASN A 78 -18.09 -6.26 19.26
CA ASN A 78 -17.59 -5.04 19.89
C ASN A 78 -18.72 -4.20 20.52
N TRP A 79 -19.80 -3.94 19.76
CA TRP A 79 -20.95 -3.21 20.28
C TRP A 79 -22.25 -3.50 19.52
N CYS A 80 -23.36 -3.18 20.19
CA CYS A 80 -24.73 -3.26 19.68
C CYS A 80 -25.46 -1.97 20.06
N ARG A 81 -25.83 -1.14 19.09
CA ARG A 81 -26.58 0.12 19.29
C ARG A 81 -27.10 0.67 17.96
N ASP A 82 -28.12 1.50 18.02
CA ASP A 82 -28.58 2.29 16.87
C ASP A 82 -27.54 3.38 16.57
N VAL A 83 -26.88 3.28 15.43
CA VAL A 83 -25.95 4.31 14.92
C VAL A 83 -26.51 5.06 13.73
N THR A 84 -27.62 4.59 13.14
CA THR A 84 -28.25 5.24 11.98
C THR A 84 -29.36 6.21 12.38
N GLY A 85 -29.85 6.13 13.62
CA GLY A 85 -30.93 6.95 14.17
C GLY A 85 -32.32 6.53 13.68
N ASP A 86 -32.47 5.35 13.08
CA ASP A 86 -33.74 4.85 12.54
C ASP A 86 -34.53 3.96 13.52
N GLY A 87 -34.02 3.77 14.74
CA GLY A 87 -34.61 2.94 15.78
C GLY A 87 -34.30 1.45 15.64
N VAL A 88 -33.57 1.03 14.61
CA VAL A 88 -33.05 -0.33 14.44
C VAL A 88 -31.62 -0.38 14.96
N PRO A 89 -31.26 -1.32 15.86
CA PRO A 89 -29.88 -1.43 16.32
C PRO A 89 -28.98 -2.00 15.22
N GLU A 90 -27.75 -1.50 15.16
CA GLU A 90 -26.66 -2.14 14.46
C GLU A 90 -25.80 -2.97 15.41
N VAL A 91 -25.15 -4.00 14.87
CA VAL A 91 -24.09 -4.76 15.54
C VAL A 91 -22.78 -4.61 14.78
N LEU A 92 -21.74 -4.17 15.49
CA LEU A 92 -20.37 -4.20 15.00
C LEU A 92 -19.71 -5.50 15.46
N LEU A 93 -19.17 -6.21 14.48
CA LEU A 93 -18.39 -7.42 14.69
C LEU A 93 -16.96 -7.19 14.17
N SER A 94 -15.97 -7.75 14.84
CA SER A 94 -14.59 -7.78 14.37
C SER A 94 -14.08 -9.20 14.22
N GLY A 95 -13.28 -9.45 13.20
CA GLY A 95 -12.43 -10.64 13.05
C GLY A 95 -10.96 -10.25 13.15
N PHE A 96 -10.16 -11.12 13.75
CA PHE A 96 -8.72 -11.03 13.86
C PHE A 96 -8.09 -12.26 13.25
N SER A 97 -7.20 -12.05 12.28
CA SER A 97 -6.60 -13.15 11.50
C SER A 97 -5.32 -13.75 12.11
N GLY A 98 -4.94 -13.38 13.34
CA GLY A 98 -3.86 -14.04 14.08
C GLY A 98 -2.42 -13.51 13.88
N GLY A 99 -2.20 -12.40 13.18
CA GLY A 99 -0.86 -11.82 13.03
C GLY A 99 -0.36 -11.07 14.28
N ALA A 100 0.96 -11.04 14.50
CA ALA A 100 1.56 -10.50 15.73
C ALA A 100 1.19 -9.03 16.04
N HIS A 101 0.91 -8.24 15.00
CA HIS A 101 0.47 -6.85 15.14
C HIS A 101 -0.79 -6.53 14.32
N CYS A 102 -1.33 -7.48 13.55
CA CYS A 102 -2.46 -7.31 12.62
C CYS A 102 -3.24 -8.65 12.54
N CYS A 103 -4.42 -8.80 11.98
CA CYS A 103 -5.12 -7.93 11.07
C CYS A 103 -6.61 -7.96 11.43
N PHE A 104 -7.18 -6.80 11.73
CA PHE A 104 -8.57 -6.66 12.12
C PHE A 104 -9.46 -6.29 10.94
N THR A 105 -10.57 -7.02 10.79
CA THR A 105 -11.65 -6.69 9.86
C THR A 105 -12.93 -6.45 10.61
N HIS A 106 -13.53 -5.27 10.42
CA HIS A 106 -14.80 -4.90 11.01
C HIS A 106 -15.93 -5.09 10.01
N THR A 107 -17.04 -5.68 10.47
CA THR A 107 -18.28 -5.77 9.70
C THR A 107 -19.44 -5.23 10.52
N LEU A 108 -20.13 -4.23 9.98
CA LEU A 108 -21.31 -3.64 10.59
C LEU A 108 -22.58 -4.18 9.92
N TYR A 109 -23.51 -4.68 10.72
CA TYR A 109 -24.83 -5.07 10.25
C TYR A 109 -25.91 -4.22 10.92
N SER A 110 -26.82 -3.65 10.13
CA SER A 110 -28.11 -3.20 10.63
C SER A 110 -29.01 -4.41 10.86
N LEU A 111 -29.65 -4.48 12.02
CA LEU A 111 -30.52 -5.58 12.39
C LEU A 111 -31.97 -5.37 11.93
N THR A 112 -32.12 -4.84 10.71
CA THR A 112 -33.38 -4.90 9.96
C THR A 112 -33.80 -6.35 9.77
N THR A 113 -35.02 -6.58 9.27
CA THR A 113 -35.49 -7.93 8.95
C THR A 113 -35.66 -8.07 7.44
N PRO A 114 -34.74 -8.75 6.72
CA PRO A 114 -33.51 -9.41 7.20
C PRO A 114 -32.36 -8.44 7.54
N PRO A 115 -31.32 -8.89 8.29
CA PRO A 115 -30.16 -8.04 8.59
C PRO A 115 -29.45 -7.60 7.32
N ARG A 116 -28.94 -6.37 7.33
CA ARG A 116 -28.28 -5.76 6.18
C ARG A 116 -26.88 -5.31 6.54
N LYS A 117 -25.89 -5.78 5.79
CA LYS A 117 -24.51 -5.32 5.94
C LYS A 117 -24.41 -3.86 5.50
N LEU A 118 -23.89 -3.00 6.38
CA LEU A 118 -23.72 -1.57 6.15
C LEU A 118 -22.28 -1.17 5.81
N LEU A 119 -21.30 -1.93 6.32
CA LEU A 119 -19.88 -1.67 6.18
C LEU A 119 -19.08 -2.99 6.29
N THR A 120 -18.04 -3.11 5.46
CA THR A 120 -16.88 -3.95 5.74
C THR A 120 -15.65 -3.06 5.62
N TYR A 121 -14.82 -3.07 6.65
CA TYR A 121 -13.66 -2.20 6.79
C TYR A 121 -12.48 -3.00 7.32
N PHE A 122 -11.33 -2.85 6.65
CA PHE A 122 -10.08 -3.44 7.10
C PHE A 122 -9.37 -2.44 8.02
N GLY A 123 -9.46 -2.68 9.34
CA GLY A 123 -8.85 -1.85 10.38
C GLY A 123 -7.34 -2.09 10.56
N ALA A 124 -6.79 -3.10 9.87
CA ALA A 124 -5.39 -3.49 9.93
C ALA A 124 -4.93 -3.71 11.39
N HIS A 125 -4.21 -2.77 11.99
CA HIS A 125 -3.64 -2.90 13.33
C HIS A 125 -4.54 -2.36 14.46
N SER A 126 -5.76 -1.90 14.15
CA SER A 126 -6.72 -1.41 15.14
C SER A 126 -7.89 -2.37 15.32
N ASP A 127 -8.20 -2.71 16.56
CA ASP A 127 -9.32 -3.58 16.94
C ASP A 127 -10.67 -2.85 17.06
N GLY A 128 -10.66 -1.51 17.12
CA GLY A 128 -11.83 -0.67 17.33
C GLY A 128 -12.35 0.06 16.09
N LEU A 129 -13.68 0.27 16.06
CA LEU A 129 -14.37 1.24 15.21
C LEU A 129 -15.42 1.98 16.05
N ASP A 130 -15.12 3.25 16.35
CA ASP A 130 -15.86 4.06 17.33
C ASP A 130 -17.01 4.82 16.68
N ALA A 131 -18.25 4.61 17.12
CA ALA A 131 -19.35 5.49 16.71
C ALA A 131 -19.40 6.76 17.59
N ARG A 132 -19.35 7.93 16.95
CA ARG A 132 -19.31 9.27 17.57
C ARG A 132 -20.14 10.24 16.75
N GLN A 133 -20.66 11.29 17.39
CA GLN A 133 -21.32 12.38 16.68
C GLN A 133 -20.29 13.48 16.40
N LEU A 134 -19.91 13.69 15.14
CA LEU A 134 -18.88 14.64 14.72
C LEU A 134 -19.44 15.89 14.04
N ASP A 135 -20.61 15.82 13.39
CA ASP A 135 -21.24 16.96 12.71
C ASP A 135 -22.45 17.57 13.45
N GLY A 136 -22.86 16.93 14.54
CA GLY A 136 -23.98 17.32 15.39
C GLY A 136 -25.37 16.93 14.86
N LYS A 137 -25.47 16.06 13.84
CA LYS A 137 -26.73 15.79 13.14
C LYS A 137 -26.89 14.31 12.77
N GLY A 138 -28.13 13.83 12.80
CA GLY A 138 -28.51 12.54 12.19
C GLY A 138 -27.73 11.32 12.72
N PRO A 139 -27.39 10.36 11.83
CA PRO A 139 -26.56 9.19 12.15
C PRO A 139 -25.25 9.56 12.85
N LEU A 140 -24.69 8.62 13.61
CA LEU A 140 -23.32 8.75 14.13
C LEU A 140 -22.31 8.49 13.01
N GLU A 141 -21.16 9.18 13.04
CA GLU A 141 -19.98 8.78 12.29
C GLU A 141 -19.30 7.59 12.93
N LEU A 142 -18.64 6.76 12.12
CA LEU A 142 -17.74 5.70 12.61
C LEU A 142 -16.30 6.12 12.38
N VAL A 143 -15.50 6.13 13.45
CA VAL A 143 -14.09 6.53 13.44
C VAL A 143 -13.21 5.29 13.57
N GLY A 144 -12.38 5.06 12.56
CA GLY A 144 -11.40 3.98 12.53
C GLY A 144 -9.97 4.50 12.32
N SER A 145 -9.09 3.61 11.87
CA SER A 145 -7.66 3.84 11.66
C SER A 145 -7.17 3.40 10.28
N ASP A 146 -6.62 4.34 9.52
CA ASP A 146 -5.90 4.08 8.29
C ASP A 146 -4.40 3.92 8.59
N TRP A 147 -3.93 2.68 8.55
CA TRP A 147 -2.55 2.30 8.83
C TRP A 147 -1.65 2.29 7.57
N ARG A 148 -1.95 3.10 6.55
CA ARG A 148 -1.12 3.24 5.34
C ARG A 148 0.36 3.58 5.59
N PHE A 149 0.70 4.07 6.78
CA PHE A 149 2.07 4.40 7.18
C PHE A 149 2.69 3.39 8.16
N ALA A 150 2.06 2.24 8.40
CA ALA A 150 2.67 1.19 9.19
C ALA A 150 3.99 0.74 8.54
N TYR A 151 5.07 0.72 9.33
CA TYR A 151 6.43 0.36 8.88
C TYR A 151 6.98 1.23 7.75
N ALA A 152 6.42 2.43 7.54
CA ALA A 152 6.81 3.29 6.43
C ALA A 152 7.94 4.24 6.82
N TYR A 153 8.72 4.65 5.82
CA TYR A 153 9.64 5.79 5.90
C TYR A 153 10.68 5.69 7.02
N GLY A 154 11.18 4.47 7.27
CA GLY A 154 12.20 4.22 8.28
C GLY A 154 11.65 4.16 9.72
N LEU A 155 10.33 4.21 9.92
CA LEU A 155 9.73 4.04 11.23
C LEU A 155 9.52 2.56 11.57
N SER A 156 9.78 2.19 12.83
CA SER A 156 9.31 0.92 13.37
C SER A 156 7.78 0.90 13.51
N PHE A 157 7.22 -0.27 13.78
CA PHE A 157 5.81 -0.36 14.14
C PHE A 157 5.46 0.42 15.40
N ALA A 158 6.34 0.41 16.41
CA ALA A 158 6.11 1.09 17.67
C ALA A 158 5.99 2.62 17.52
N GLU A 159 6.57 3.18 16.46
CA GLU A 159 6.44 4.60 16.10
C GLU A 159 5.44 4.86 14.97
N SER A 160 4.89 3.81 14.37
CA SER A 160 3.86 3.97 13.37
C SER A 160 2.60 4.51 14.04
N ILE A 161 1.96 5.47 13.38
CA ILE A 161 0.71 6.07 13.84
C ILE A 161 -0.34 5.94 12.73
N PRO A 162 -1.59 5.56 13.05
CA PRO A 162 -2.64 5.57 12.04
C PRO A 162 -3.09 6.99 11.76
N LEU A 163 -3.53 7.24 10.54
CA LEU A 163 -4.41 8.38 10.27
C LEU A 163 -5.85 8.01 10.64
N PRO A 164 -6.68 8.93 11.12
CA PRO A 164 -8.08 8.63 11.34
C PRO A 164 -8.80 8.34 10.02
N VAL A 165 -9.76 7.43 10.00
CA VAL A 165 -10.77 7.34 8.92
C VAL A 165 -12.13 7.63 9.51
N VAL A 166 -12.96 8.40 8.83
CA VAL A 166 -14.32 8.73 9.27
C VAL A 166 -15.31 8.25 8.22
N PHE A 167 -16.18 7.32 8.63
CA PHE A 167 -17.29 6.85 7.80
C PHE A 167 -18.56 7.60 8.17
N SER A 168 -19.27 8.13 7.17
CA SER A 168 -20.61 8.71 7.34
C SER A 168 -21.67 7.81 6.73
N TYR A 169 -22.88 7.83 7.30
CA TYR A 169 -24.02 7.10 6.75
C TYR A 169 -24.67 7.88 5.60
N VAL A 170 -24.50 7.40 4.37
CA VAL A 170 -25.00 8.03 3.14
C VAL A 170 -25.76 7.00 2.32
N ASN A 171 -27.00 7.33 1.93
CA ASN A 171 -27.86 6.48 1.09
C ASN A 171 -27.97 5.02 1.58
N GLY A 172 -28.06 4.86 2.90
CA GLY A 172 -28.22 3.54 3.52
C GLY A 172 -26.91 2.80 3.81
N GLN A 173 -25.73 3.35 3.54
CA GLN A 173 -24.45 2.66 3.79
C GLN A 173 -23.45 3.58 4.48
N TYR A 174 -22.51 2.99 5.22
CA TYR A 174 -21.36 3.75 5.72
C TYR A 174 -20.29 3.83 4.64
N VAL A 175 -19.85 5.05 4.34
CA VAL A 175 -18.89 5.37 3.28
C VAL A 175 -17.81 6.28 3.85
N ASP A 176 -16.58 6.14 3.38
CA ASP A 176 -15.47 7.00 3.77
C ASP A 176 -15.80 8.44 3.37
N ASN A 177 -15.87 9.28 4.39
CA ASN A 177 -16.17 10.69 4.29
C ASN A 177 -15.13 11.51 5.06
N THR A 178 -13.93 10.94 5.29
CA THR A 178 -12.87 11.47 6.15
C THR A 178 -12.54 12.94 5.86
N ARG A 179 -12.41 13.29 4.58
CA ARG A 179 -12.06 14.65 4.16
C ARG A 179 -13.16 15.70 4.42
N SER A 180 -14.38 15.28 4.74
CA SER A 180 -15.46 16.20 5.13
C SER A 180 -15.35 16.66 6.59
N PHE A 181 -14.41 16.11 7.36
CA PHE A 181 -14.20 16.44 8.77
C PHE A 181 -12.81 17.05 9.04
N PRO A 182 -12.39 18.14 8.34
CA PRO A 182 -11.05 18.70 8.51
C PRO A 182 -10.76 19.20 9.92
N GLY A 183 -11.78 19.62 10.68
CA GLY A 183 -11.63 20.00 12.09
C GLY A 183 -11.27 18.82 13.00
N PHE A 184 -11.90 17.66 12.76
CA PHE A 184 -11.57 16.42 13.48
C PHE A 184 -10.16 15.95 13.14
N LEU A 185 -9.78 15.97 11.85
CA LEU A 185 -8.43 15.61 11.41
C LEU A 185 -7.36 16.48 12.08
N ARG A 186 -7.57 17.81 12.14
CA ARG A 186 -6.65 18.70 12.87
C ARG A 186 -6.61 18.42 14.37
N GLY A 187 -7.74 18.08 14.96
CA GLY A 187 -7.81 17.74 16.39
C GLY A 187 -7.04 16.47 16.74
N PHE A 188 -6.95 15.52 15.81
CA PHE A 188 -6.26 14.24 16.01
C PHE A 188 -4.76 14.41 16.28
N THR A 189 -4.08 15.29 15.56
CA THR A 189 -2.60 15.41 15.65
C THR A 189 -2.11 16.46 16.66
N GLY A 190 -3.03 17.17 17.32
CA GLY A 190 -2.70 18.28 18.21
C GLY A 190 -2.08 19.50 17.49
N PRO A 191 -1.69 20.54 18.22
CA PRO A 191 -1.10 21.73 17.61
C PRO A 191 0.32 21.45 17.12
N ALA A 192 0.61 21.75 15.84
CA ALA A 192 1.95 21.62 15.27
C ALA A 192 3.07 22.35 16.05
N SER A 193 2.73 23.35 16.87
CA SER A 193 3.68 24.09 17.72
C SER A 193 4.28 23.28 18.87
N THR A 194 3.78 22.07 19.14
CA THR A 194 4.29 21.21 20.23
C THR A 194 5.43 20.28 19.81
N VAL A 195 5.69 20.16 18.50
CA VAL A 195 6.73 19.29 17.96
C VAL A 195 8.12 19.82 18.31
N ASN A 196 8.96 18.95 18.87
CA ASN A 196 10.33 19.27 19.28
C ASN A 196 11.25 18.05 19.06
N ASP A 197 12.53 18.16 19.41
CA ASP A 197 13.54 17.09 19.23
C ASP A 197 13.28 15.80 20.02
N LYS A 198 12.25 15.74 20.87
CA LYS A 198 11.84 14.52 21.57
C LYS A 198 10.54 13.91 21.05
N SER A 199 9.88 14.56 20.08
CA SER A 199 8.68 14.02 19.45
C SER A 199 8.99 12.70 18.72
N SER A 200 8.00 11.83 18.55
CA SER A 200 8.14 10.61 17.73
C SER A 200 8.10 10.94 16.24
N GLY A 201 8.71 10.10 15.40
CA GLY A 201 8.60 10.25 13.94
C GLY A 201 7.15 10.09 13.45
N GLY A 202 6.38 9.21 14.09
CA GLY A 202 4.95 9.04 13.85
C GLY A 202 4.16 10.33 14.00
N ASP A 203 4.26 11.00 15.15
CA ASP A 203 3.53 12.25 15.40
C ASP A 203 3.84 13.33 14.35
N VAL A 204 5.11 13.40 13.94
CA VAL A 204 5.57 14.34 12.92
C VAL A 204 4.94 14.04 11.57
N LEU A 205 4.91 12.76 11.19
CA LEU A 205 4.30 12.27 9.95
C LEU A 205 2.79 12.48 9.93
N ALA A 206 2.08 12.12 11.00
CA ALA A 206 0.64 12.32 11.08
C ALA A 206 0.26 13.80 10.93
N ASN A 207 1.00 14.71 11.57
CA ASN A 207 0.80 16.15 11.43
C ASN A 207 0.99 16.62 9.97
N TYR A 208 2.09 16.24 9.33
CA TYR A 208 2.34 16.60 7.93
C TYR A 208 1.27 16.02 7.00
N ALA A 209 0.96 14.73 7.12
CA ALA A 209 -0.03 14.06 6.30
C ALA A 209 -1.44 14.63 6.50
N THR A 210 -1.81 15.03 7.72
CA THR A 210 -3.08 15.71 8.01
C THR A 210 -3.18 17.04 7.26
N LEU A 211 -2.12 17.86 7.26
CA LEU A 211 -2.07 19.12 6.51
C LEU A 211 -2.18 18.90 4.99
N VAL A 212 -1.58 17.82 4.48
CA VAL A 212 -1.73 17.40 3.09
C VAL A 212 -3.18 16.96 2.80
N ALA A 213 -3.79 16.14 3.67
CA ALA A 213 -5.13 15.60 3.50
C ALA A 213 -6.23 16.69 3.42
N ILE A 214 -6.14 17.70 4.27
CA ILE A 214 -7.08 18.82 4.34
C ILE A 214 -6.84 19.88 3.24
N GLY A 215 -5.88 19.65 2.34
CA GLY A 215 -5.66 20.47 1.15
C GLY A 215 -4.95 21.79 1.43
N GLN A 216 -4.03 21.82 2.39
CA GLN A 216 -3.27 23.03 2.75
C GLN A 216 -1.77 22.87 2.49
N PRO A 217 -1.33 22.79 1.22
CA PRO A 217 0.07 22.57 0.87
C PRO A 217 0.99 23.67 1.40
N GLY A 218 0.52 24.92 1.48
CA GLY A 218 1.29 26.02 2.06
C GLY A 218 1.53 25.85 3.56
N GLU A 219 0.53 25.38 4.32
CA GLU A 219 0.69 25.08 5.75
C GLU A 219 1.56 23.86 5.97
N ALA A 220 1.42 22.80 5.15
CA ALA A 220 2.29 21.63 5.18
C ALA A 220 3.76 22.01 4.94
N GLN A 221 4.03 22.89 3.98
CA GLN A 221 5.38 23.39 3.74
C GLN A 221 5.89 24.23 4.92
N ALA A 222 5.07 25.15 5.43
CA ALA A 222 5.44 25.97 6.58
C ALA A 222 5.70 25.14 7.84
N TYR A 223 4.97 24.05 8.02
CA TYR A 223 5.20 23.06 9.07
C TYR A 223 6.59 22.44 8.95
N VAL A 224 6.94 21.89 7.77
CA VAL A 224 8.26 21.28 7.52
C VAL A 224 9.39 22.26 7.82
N GLN A 225 9.26 23.53 7.43
CA GLN A 225 10.30 24.54 7.68
C GLN A 225 10.51 24.85 9.18
N LYS A 226 9.48 24.68 10.01
CA LYS A 226 9.55 24.93 11.46
C LYS A 226 10.05 23.73 12.26
N LEU A 227 10.08 22.54 11.65
CA LEU A 227 10.56 21.33 12.32
C LEU A 227 12.03 21.43 12.71
N PRO A 228 12.46 20.74 13.79
CA PRO A 228 13.86 20.50 14.04
C PRO A 228 14.58 19.87 12.84
N ALA A 229 15.90 20.09 12.74
CA ALA A 229 16.68 19.77 11.54
C ALA A 229 16.54 18.30 11.11
N ARG A 230 16.55 17.36 12.06
CA ARG A 230 16.41 15.91 11.78
C ARG A 230 15.09 15.57 11.09
N PHE A 231 13.98 16.12 11.58
CA PHE A 231 12.65 15.88 11.03
C PHE A 231 12.43 16.60 9.70
N ARG A 232 13.02 17.79 9.55
CA ARG A 232 13.01 18.52 8.29
C ARG A 232 13.77 17.76 7.21
N ALA A 233 14.95 17.22 7.52
CA ALA A 233 15.72 16.38 6.59
C ALA A 233 14.93 15.12 6.22
N TRP A 234 14.38 14.43 7.21
CA TRP A 234 13.55 13.24 7.02
C TRP A 234 12.32 13.47 6.15
N LEU A 235 11.50 14.50 6.43
CA LEU A 235 10.36 14.84 5.58
C LEU A 235 10.78 15.42 4.23
N THR A 236 11.98 15.97 4.10
CA THR A 236 12.53 16.32 2.78
C THR A 236 12.87 15.05 2.00
N ASN A 237 13.35 14.00 2.68
CA ASN A 237 13.66 12.68 2.11
C ASN A 237 12.41 11.88 1.69
N TYR A 238 11.33 11.90 2.48
CA TYR A 238 10.12 11.09 2.21
C TYR A 238 8.90 11.88 1.74
N GLY A 239 8.94 13.21 1.80
CA GLY A 239 7.81 14.08 1.49
C GLY A 239 7.13 13.83 0.14
N PRO A 240 7.85 13.59 -0.97
CA PRO A 240 7.23 13.25 -2.25
C PRO A 240 6.40 11.95 -2.21
N ASP A 241 6.94 10.90 -1.58
CA ASP A 241 6.24 9.61 -1.45
C ASP A 241 5.03 9.72 -0.54
N ILE A 242 5.16 10.45 0.57
CA ILE A 242 4.04 10.74 1.48
C ILE A 242 2.93 11.48 0.73
N ARG A 243 3.23 12.52 -0.05
CA ARG A 243 2.22 13.23 -0.84
C ARG A 243 1.54 12.31 -1.85
N GLN A 244 2.31 11.44 -2.50
CA GLN A 244 1.79 10.49 -3.47
C GLN A 244 0.83 9.49 -2.83
N VAL A 245 1.21 8.89 -1.69
CA VAL A 245 0.36 7.98 -0.91
C VAL A 245 -0.87 8.69 -0.34
N MET A 246 -0.80 10.01 -0.07
CA MET A 246 -1.95 10.78 0.42
C MET A 246 -2.95 11.20 -0.66
N ASN A 247 -2.67 10.96 -1.94
CA ASN A 247 -3.56 11.36 -3.01
C ASN A 247 -4.91 10.62 -2.97
N ASP A 248 -4.93 9.35 -2.57
CA ASP A 248 -6.13 8.52 -2.49
C ASP A 248 -6.79 8.47 -1.10
N TYR A 249 -6.22 9.14 -0.11
CA TYR A 249 -6.75 9.16 1.26
C TYR A 249 -8.20 9.63 1.26
N GLY A 250 -9.13 8.85 1.82
CA GLY A 250 -10.56 9.14 1.77
C GLY A 250 -11.25 8.84 0.44
N MET A 251 -10.64 8.03 -0.44
CA MET A 251 -11.16 7.75 -1.78
C MET A 251 -11.20 6.25 -2.16
N THR A 252 -10.66 5.37 -1.32
CA THR A 252 -10.53 3.92 -1.58
C THR A 252 -11.88 3.19 -1.64
N ASP A 253 -12.94 3.79 -1.09
CA ASP A 253 -14.31 3.27 -1.11
C ASP A 253 -15.14 3.80 -2.31
N TRP A 254 -14.60 4.72 -3.12
CA TRP A 254 -15.32 5.29 -4.26
C TRP A 254 -15.86 4.26 -5.24
N PRO A 255 -15.15 3.13 -5.51
CA PRO A 255 -15.74 2.03 -6.25
C PRO A 255 -17.03 1.51 -5.64
N VAL A 256 -17.07 1.31 -4.32
CA VAL A 256 -18.24 0.80 -3.61
C VAL A 256 -19.40 1.80 -3.68
N ARG A 257 -19.09 3.09 -3.48
CA ARG A 257 -20.06 4.18 -3.64
C ARG A 257 -20.66 4.27 -5.04
N ALA A 258 -19.95 3.76 -6.05
CA ALA A 258 -20.41 3.63 -7.42
C ALA A 258 -21.01 2.25 -7.77
N GLY A 259 -21.33 1.44 -6.77
CA GLY A 259 -22.04 0.15 -6.93
C GLY A 259 -21.14 -1.08 -7.05
N VAL A 260 -19.83 -0.97 -6.85
CA VAL A 260 -18.96 -2.15 -6.76
C VAL A 260 -19.23 -2.90 -5.46
N PRO A 261 -19.36 -4.24 -5.47
CA PRO A 261 -19.53 -5.02 -4.23
C PRO A 261 -18.39 -4.79 -3.23
N PHE A 262 -18.69 -4.73 -1.94
CA PHE A 262 -17.67 -4.55 -0.87
C PHE A 262 -16.55 -5.59 -0.93
N SER A 263 -16.87 -6.82 -1.36
CA SER A 263 -15.95 -7.95 -1.47
C SER A 263 -14.98 -7.86 -2.65
N ALA A 264 -15.19 -6.93 -3.59
CA ALA A 264 -14.29 -6.77 -4.71
C ALA A 264 -12.99 -6.11 -4.26
N ALA A 265 -11.87 -6.82 -4.47
CA ALA A 265 -10.55 -6.29 -4.25
C ALA A 265 -10.31 -5.07 -5.16
N ARG A 266 -9.68 -4.03 -4.61
CA ARG A 266 -9.54 -2.73 -5.26
C ARG A 266 -8.34 -1.96 -4.75
N LEU A 267 -7.74 -1.18 -5.65
CA LEU A 267 -6.67 -0.21 -5.37
C LEU A 267 -6.79 0.93 -6.37
N GLY A 268 -6.01 2.01 -6.22
CA GLY A 268 -6.06 3.10 -7.17
C GLY A 268 -5.25 4.32 -6.76
N LEU A 269 -5.44 5.40 -7.50
CA LEU A 269 -4.76 6.67 -7.28
C LEU A 269 -5.76 7.82 -7.28
N GLY A 270 -5.63 8.75 -6.34
CA GLY A 270 -6.31 10.03 -6.43
C GLY A 270 -5.57 11.01 -7.35
N GLY A 271 -6.31 11.90 -8.01
CA GLY A 271 -5.73 12.93 -8.88
C GLY A 271 -6.77 13.85 -9.53
N ALA A 272 -6.27 14.84 -10.26
CA ALA A 272 -7.01 15.82 -11.06
C ALA A 272 -6.87 15.49 -12.55
N PHE A 273 -7.45 14.37 -12.97
CA PHE A 273 -7.23 13.78 -14.30
C PHE A 273 -7.92 14.54 -15.43
N THR A 274 -9.21 14.87 -15.26
CA THR A 274 -10.02 15.49 -16.32
C THR A 274 -9.82 17.00 -16.42
N ALA A 275 -9.61 17.66 -15.30
CA ALA A 275 -9.36 19.11 -15.23
C ALA A 275 -8.59 19.48 -13.94
N PRO A 276 -7.86 20.61 -13.93
CA PRO A 276 -7.13 21.05 -12.75
C PRO A 276 -8.02 21.22 -11.52
N GLY A 277 -7.50 20.82 -10.36
CA GLY A 277 -8.19 20.95 -9.07
C GLY A 277 -9.41 20.03 -8.90
N LYS A 278 -9.71 19.15 -9.87
CA LYS A 278 -10.72 18.11 -9.67
C LYS A 278 -10.17 17.03 -8.73
N ARG A 279 -11.06 16.47 -7.91
CA ARG A 279 -10.78 15.30 -7.08
C ARG A 279 -11.42 14.10 -7.73
N GLU A 280 -10.60 13.20 -8.24
CA GLU A 280 -11.02 12.03 -9.00
C GLU A 280 -10.16 10.83 -8.59
N TYR A 281 -10.72 9.62 -8.70
CA TYR A 281 -10.04 8.39 -8.32
C TYR A 281 -9.91 7.47 -9.53
N LEU A 282 -8.68 7.15 -9.92
CA LEU A 282 -8.39 6.16 -10.95
C LEU A 282 -8.25 4.80 -10.27
N GLY A 283 -9.36 4.06 -10.21
CA GLY A 283 -9.48 2.82 -9.44
C GLY A 283 -9.39 1.57 -10.32
N LEU A 284 -8.61 0.60 -9.88
CA LEU A 284 -8.55 -0.76 -10.41
C LEU A 284 -9.43 -1.66 -9.54
N VAL A 285 -10.37 -2.37 -10.14
CA VAL A 285 -11.34 -3.21 -9.43
C VAL A 285 -11.38 -4.62 -10.01
N ALA A 286 -11.24 -5.61 -9.15
CA ALA A 286 -11.34 -7.03 -9.51
C ALA A 286 -12.76 -7.43 -9.92
N GLN A 287 -12.85 -8.24 -10.98
CA GLN A 287 -14.09 -8.80 -11.54
C GLN A 287 -13.77 -10.20 -12.09
N GLY A 288 -14.04 -11.24 -11.29
CA GLY A 288 -13.67 -12.62 -11.63
C GLY A 288 -12.14 -12.77 -11.74
N ASN A 289 -11.65 -13.22 -12.90
CA ASN A 289 -10.22 -13.44 -13.15
C ASN A 289 -9.54 -12.25 -13.84
N ALA A 290 -10.19 -11.08 -13.85
CA ALA A 290 -9.69 -9.86 -14.43
C ALA A 290 -9.90 -8.66 -13.49
N ALA A 291 -9.27 -7.54 -13.80
CA ALA A 291 -9.55 -6.26 -13.19
C ALA A 291 -9.83 -5.21 -14.26
N THR A 292 -10.64 -4.22 -13.91
CA THR A 292 -10.94 -3.07 -14.78
C THR A 292 -10.48 -1.78 -14.14
N LEU A 293 -9.78 -0.95 -14.91
CA LEU A 293 -9.40 0.40 -14.51
C LEU A 293 -10.51 1.36 -14.92
N ARG A 294 -11.00 2.17 -13.98
CA ARG A 294 -12.08 3.15 -14.20
C ARG A 294 -11.76 4.45 -13.50
N LEU A 295 -12.28 5.54 -14.05
CA LEU A 295 -12.24 6.85 -13.39
C LEU A 295 -13.53 7.07 -12.60
N TYR A 296 -13.42 7.26 -11.29
CA TYR A 296 -14.52 7.57 -10.38
C TYR A 296 -14.52 9.06 -10.07
N ARG A 297 -15.69 9.69 -10.09
CA ARG A 297 -15.84 11.14 -9.99
C ARG A 297 -17.04 11.53 -9.12
N PRO A 298 -16.98 12.65 -8.39
CA PRO A 298 -18.15 13.21 -7.74
C PRO A 298 -19.23 13.62 -8.75
N GLN A 299 -20.49 13.30 -8.44
CA GLN A 299 -21.66 13.82 -9.15
C GLN A 299 -22.77 14.10 -8.12
N GLY A 300 -23.04 15.38 -7.88
CA GLY A 300 -23.89 15.79 -6.76
C GLY A 300 -23.30 15.32 -5.42
N ALA A 301 -24.11 14.64 -4.60
CA ALA A 301 -23.66 14.02 -3.34
C ALA A 301 -23.05 12.61 -3.51
N GLY A 302 -23.14 12.03 -4.71
CA GLY A 302 -22.70 10.66 -5.00
C GLY A 302 -21.35 10.58 -5.71
N ILE A 303 -20.91 9.34 -5.95
CA ILE A 303 -19.76 9.01 -6.80
C ILE A 303 -20.29 8.20 -7.99
N VAL A 304 -19.81 8.52 -9.18
CA VAL A 304 -20.10 7.76 -10.40
C VAL A 304 -18.84 7.17 -10.99
N ALA A 305 -18.97 5.95 -11.51
CA ALA A 305 -17.93 5.29 -12.29
C ALA A 305 -18.05 5.70 -13.76
N GLY A 306 -16.92 6.07 -14.37
CA GLY A 306 -16.79 6.16 -15.82
C GLY A 306 -16.81 4.77 -16.50
N PRO A 307 -16.69 4.74 -17.83
CA PRO A 307 -16.53 3.49 -18.56
C PRO A 307 -15.22 2.78 -18.17
N THR A 308 -15.11 1.49 -18.53
CA THR A 308 -13.84 0.76 -18.45
C THR A 308 -12.80 1.43 -19.34
N LEU A 309 -11.69 1.87 -18.74
CA LEU A 309 -10.58 2.52 -19.43
C LEU A 309 -9.54 1.49 -19.90
N LEU A 310 -9.19 0.55 -19.02
CA LEU A 310 -8.32 -0.59 -19.29
C LEU A 310 -8.89 -1.84 -18.64
N SER A 311 -8.54 -3.00 -19.17
CA SER A 311 -8.84 -4.30 -18.59
C SER A 311 -7.62 -5.21 -18.74
N GLY A 312 -7.47 -6.15 -17.81
CA GLY A 312 -6.37 -7.08 -17.80
C GLY A 312 -6.56 -8.20 -16.78
N PRO A 313 -5.82 -9.31 -16.92
CA PRO A 313 -5.89 -10.41 -15.98
C PRO A 313 -5.37 -9.99 -14.60
N ILE A 314 -5.85 -10.68 -13.57
CA ILE A 314 -5.27 -10.65 -12.22
C ILE A 314 -4.62 -12.00 -11.94
N ARG A 315 -3.67 -12.05 -11.01
CA ARG A 315 -3.05 -13.31 -10.56
C ARG A 315 -3.92 -13.99 -9.52
N SER A 316 -4.35 -13.21 -8.52
CA SER A 316 -5.28 -13.66 -7.49
C SER A 316 -6.02 -12.48 -6.87
N GLN A 317 -7.13 -12.77 -6.21
CA GLN A 317 -7.76 -11.88 -5.25
C GLN A 317 -8.11 -12.70 -4.02
N ALA A 318 -7.68 -12.25 -2.85
CA ALA A 318 -7.96 -12.90 -1.57
C ALA A 318 -8.10 -11.81 -0.51
N ASP A 319 -9.13 -11.92 0.33
CA ASP A 319 -9.33 -11.05 1.50
C ASP A 319 -9.26 -9.53 1.20
N GLY A 320 -9.75 -9.13 0.03
CA GLY A 320 -9.72 -7.73 -0.42
C GLY A 320 -8.41 -7.25 -1.02
N TYR A 321 -7.35 -8.07 -0.99
CA TYR A 321 -6.08 -7.81 -1.66
C TYR A 321 -6.16 -8.16 -3.15
N LEU A 322 -5.60 -7.27 -3.96
CA LEU A 322 -5.56 -7.42 -5.41
C LEU A 322 -4.13 -7.71 -5.87
N ASP A 323 -3.84 -8.99 -6.17
CA ASP A 323 -2.57 -9.38 -6.77
C ASP A 323 -2.67 -9.34 -8.30
N THR A 324 -1.89 -8.44 -8.89
CA THR A 324 -1.93 -8.15 -10.31
C THR A 324 -0.54 -7.83 -10.84
N ALA A 325 -0.28 -8.23 -12.08
CA ALA A 325 0.90 -7.87 -12.84
C ALA A 325 0.81 -6.45 -13.44
N TRP A 326 -0.24 -5.68 -13.13
CA TRP A 326 -0.41 -4.32 -13.65
C TRP A 326 -1.32 -3.50 -12.73
N PHE A 327 -0.95 -2.24 -12.48
CA PHE A 327 -1.71 -1.34 -11.60
C PHE A 327 -1.33 0.13 -11.84
N PRO A 328 -2.24 1.08 -11.56
CA PRO A 328 -1.89 2.50 -11.54
C PRO A 328 -0.89 2.74 -10.39
N LEU A 329 0.32 3.17 -10.72
CA LEU A 329 1.45 3.28 -9.78
C LEU A 329 1.54 4.66 -9.15
N THR A 330 1.64 5.71 -9.97
CA THR A 330 1.79 7.09 -9.48
C THR A 330 1.06 8.08 -10.34
N THR A 331 0.63 9.16 -9.71
CA THR A 331 0.02 10.33 -10.36
C THR A 331 1.11 11.36 -10.63
N VAL A 332 1.08 12.01 -11.79
CA VAL A 332 2.10 12.97 -12.21
C VAL A 332 1.44 14.28 -12.61
N ARG A 333 1.65 15.31 -11.79
CA ARG A 333 1.14 16.67 -12.04
C ARG A 333 1.85 17.30 -13.23
N ARG A 334 1.07 17.75 -14.21
CA ARG A 334 1.53 18.51 -15.39
C ARG A 334 1.47 20.01 -15.12
N ALA A 335 2.22 20.79 -15.90
CA ALA A 335 2.19 22.27 -15.81
C ALA A 335 0.79 22.86 -16.03
N SER A 336 -0.07 22.17 -16.76
CA SER A 336 -1.48 22.55 -16.96
C SER A 336 -2.33 22.48 -15.69
N GLY A 337 -1.84 21.89 -14.60
CA GLY A 337 -2.61 21.61 -13.39
C GLY A 337 -3.40 20.29 -13.44
N ARG A 338 -3.45 19.62 -14.60
CA ARG A 338 -3.99 18.27 -14.74
C ARG A 338 -2.96 17.21 -14.35
N ASP A 339 -3.46 16.05 -13.99
CA ASP A 339 -2.67 14.88 -13.65
C ASP A 339 -2.68 13.83 -14.77
N ASP A 340 -1.50 13.26 -15.04
CA ASP A 340 -1.30 12.01 -15.77
C ASP A 340 -1.09 10.85 -14.80
N ALA A 341 -1.19 9.62 -15.32
CA ALA A 341 -0.90 8.42 -14.54
C ALA A 341 0.25 7.63 -15.17
N LEU A 342 1.16 7.13 -14.34
CA LEU A 342 1.99 5.99 -14.70
C LEU A 342 1.29 4.71 -14.27
N VAL A 343 1.14 3.77 -15.20
CA VAL A 343 0.64 2.43 -14.94
C VAL A 343 1.82 1.47 -15.04
N PHE A 344 2.09 0.74 -13.96
CA PHE A 344 3.02 -0.38 -13.99
C PHE A 344 2.36 -1.56 -14.73
N ASP A 345 3.13 -2.24 -15.56
CA ASP A 345 2.69 -3.42 -16.30
C ASP A 345 3.87 -4.38 -16.52
N GLU A 346 3.78 -5.56 -15.94
CA GLU A 346 4.76 -6.64 -16.10
C GLU A 346 4.16 -7.90 -16.72
N ARG A 347 2.99 -7.80 -17.37
CA ARG A 347 2.33 -8.94 -18.01
C ARG A 347 3.16 -9.58 -19.12
N SER A 348 4.09 -8.83 -19.73
CA SER A 348 5.05 -9.34 -20.71
C SER A 348 6.30 -9.96 -20.09
N GLY A 349 6.37 -10.08 -18.76
CA GLY A 349 7.53 -10.56 -18.00
C GLY A 349 8.60 -9.49 -17.72
N SER A 350 8.57 -8.36 -18.42
CA SER A 350 9.43 -7.20 -18.20
C SER A 350 8.64 -6.09 -17.51
N ALA A 351 9.23 -5.41 -16.53
CA ALA A 351 8.69 -4.21 -15.92
C ALA A 351 8.55 -3.11 -16.98
N ARG A 352 7.34 -2.60 -17.17
CA ARG A 352 7.05 -1.44 -18.02
C ARG A 352 6.27 -0.42 -17.22
N TYR A 353 6.60 0.85 -17.43
CA TYR A 353 5.82 1.97 -16.94
C TYR A 353 5.19 2.64 -18.16
N LEU A 354 3.86 2.67 -18.20
CA LEU A 354 3.09 3.24 -19.30
C LEU A 354 2.51 4.57 -18.84
N ALA A 355 2.89 5.65 -19.55
CA ALA A 355 2.39 6.98 -19.27
C ALA A 355 1.06 7.20 -19.98
N TYR A 356 0.02 7.54 -19.22
CA TYR A 356 -1.33 7.74 -19.73
C TYR A 356 -1.86 9.13 -19.43
N ARG A 357 -2.39 9.78 -20.49
CA ARG A 357 -3.34 10.88 -20.36
C ARG A 357 -4.70 10.30 -20.03
N VAL A 358 -5.21 10.64 -18.85
CA VAL A 358 -6.53 10.16 -18.39
C VAL A 358 -7.60 11.19 -18.77
N SER A 359 -8.71 10.71 -19.31
CA SER A 359 -9.91 11.50 -19.60
C SER A 359 -11.15 10.83 -19.01
N ALA A 360 -12.31 11.48 -19.11
CA ALA A 360 -13.55 10.94 -18.54
C ALA A 360 -13.99 9.59 -19.15
N GLY A 361 -13.59 9.31 -20.40
CA GLY A 361 -14.05 8.14 -21.14
C GLY A 361 -12.95 7.26 -21.74
N ALA A 362 -11.69 7.67 -21.66
CA ALA A 362 -10.57 6.94 -22.24
C ALA A 362 -9.25 7.26 -21.54
N VAL A 363 -8.29 6.34 -21.67
CA VAL A 363 -6.86 6.62 -21.46
C VAL A 363 -6.16 6.66 -22.81
N THR A 364 -5.23 7.59 -22.97
CA THR A 364 -4.39 7.69 -24.16
C THR A 364 -2.94 7.54 -23.76
N GLU A 365 -2.28 6.51 -24.27
CA GLU A 365 -0.85 6.30 -24.03
C GLU A 365 -0.06 7.47 -24.63
N LEU A 366 0.77 8.09 -23.81
CA LEU A 366 1.71 9.12 -24.21
C LEU A 366 2.93 8.43 -24.82
N LYS A 367 3.22 8.69 -26.11
CA LYS A 367 4.34 8.04 -26.83
C LYS A 367 5.50 9.00 -27.09
N ASP A 368 5.21 10.18 -27.63
CA ASP A 368 6.15 11.31 -27.80
C ASP A 368 5.91 12.37 -26.71
N ASP A 369 6.17 12.01 -25.46
CA ASP A 369 6.05 12.89 -24.29
C ASP A 369 7.23 12.67 -23.33
N ALA A 370 7.62 13.72 -22.62
CA ALA A 370 8.71 13.66 -21.64
C ALA A 370 8.47 12.59 -20.56
N LEU A 371 7.22 12.42 -20.09
CA LEU A 371 6.87 11.41 -19.10
C LEU A 371 7.04 9.99 -19.68
N ALA A 372 6.70 9.79 -20.95
CA ALA A 372 6.86 8.51 -21.63
C ALA A 372 8.32 8.11 -21.81
N VAL A 373 9.18 9.08 -22.16
CA VAL A 373 10.63 8.87 -22.24
C VAL A 373 11.20 8.53 -20.87
N THR A 374 10.80 9.27 -19.84
CA THR A 374 11.18 9.01 -18.44
C THR A 374 10.78 7.59 -18.02
N ALA A 375 9.53 7.21 -18.29
CA ALA A 375 9.00 5.89 -17.96
C ALA A 375 9.77 4.74 -18.63
N ARG A 376 10.29 4.94 -19.86
CA ARG A 376 11.16 3.96 -20.53
C ARG A 376 12.50 3.78 -19.82
N LEU A 377 13.16 4.88 -19.44
CA LEU A 377 14.40 4.82 -18.66
C LEU A 377 14.18 4.03 -17.37
N LEU A 378 13.16 4.39 -16.59
CA LEU A 378 12.84 3.73 -15.32
C LEU A 378 12.52 2.24 -15.52
N GLY A 379 11.81 1.91 -16.60
CA GLY A 379 11.50 0.53 -16.98
C GLY A 379 12.76 -0.29 -17.26
N ASP A 380 13.70 0.25 -18.02
CA ASP A 380 14.94 -0.45 -18.34
C ASP A 380 15.81 -0.69 -17.10
N LEU A 381 15.93 0.30 -16.19
CA LEU A 381 16.64 0.12 -14.91
C LEU A 381 15.95 -0.93 -14.01
N SER A 382 14.62 -0.87 -13.90
CA SER A 382 13.83 -1.85 -13.13
C SER A 382 13.96 -3.26 -13.68
N ASN A 383 14.06 -3.41 -15.01
CA ASN A 383 14.28 -4.70 -15.64
C ASN A 383 15.66 -5.27 -15.31
N VAL A 384 16.71 -4.45 -15.26
CA VAL A 384 18.03 -4.89 -14.83
C VAL A 384 17.96 -5.39 -13.38
N ALA A 385 17.47 -4.54 -12.46
CA ALA A 385 17.29 -4.87 -11.04
C ALA A 385 16.56 -6.21 -10.85
N LYS A 386 15.40 -6.36 -11.49
CA LYS A 386 14.59 -7.58 -11.42
C LYS A 386 15.37 -8.83 -11.88
N GLN A 387 16.12 -8.76 -12.98
CA GLN A 387 16.85 -9.93 -13.48
C GLN A 387 18.02 -10.30 -12.56
N VAL A 388 18.73 -9.30 -12.00
CA VAL A 388 19.84 -9.51 -11.07
C VAL A 388 19.34 -10.10 -9.75
N ALA A 389 18.37 -9.46 -9.09
CA ALA A 389 17.76 -9.99 -7.85
C ALA A 389 17.23 -11.42 -8.03
N SER A 390 16.63 -11.71 -9.20
CA SER A 390 16.09 -13.05 -9.46
C SER A 390 17.13 -14.17 -9.45
N GLN A 391 18.44 -13.88 -9.51
CA GLN A 391 19.50 -14.90 -9.39
C GLN A 391 19.69 -15.37 -7.95
N TYR A 392 19.35 -14.52 -6.98
CA TYR A 392 19.55 -14.77 -5.54
C TYR A 392 18.33 -15.38 -4.86
N ARG A 393 17.27 -15.73 -5.62
CA ARG A 393 16.19 -16.57 -5.08
C ARG A 393 16.73 -17.92 -4.68
N ASP A 394 16.33 -18.37 -3.49
CA ASP A 394 16.60 -19.72 -2.97
C ASP A 394 15.80 -20.77 -3.75
N VAL A 395 16.23 -21.02 -4.98
CA VAL A 395 15.65 -22.00 -5.90
C VAL A 395 16.78 -22.75 -6.58
N ARG A 396 16.72 -24.08 -6.54
CA ARG A 396 17.68 -24.94 -7.23
C ARG A 396 17.60 -24.73 -8.75
N ARG A 397 18.69 -24.27 -9.36
CA ARG A 397 18.81 -24.05 -10.81
C ARG A 397 19.75 -25.08 -11.44
N THR A 398 19.36 -25.58 -12.61
CA THR A 398 20.25 -26.33 -13.51
C THR A 398 21.29 -25.38 -14.14
N PRO A 399 22.44 -25.89 -14.62
CA PRO A 399 23.42 -25.07 -15.33
C PRO A 399 22.83 -24.29 -16.52
N ALA A 400 21.88 -24.89 -17.25
CA ALA A 400 21.20 -24.23 -18.36
C ALA A 400 20.31 -23.06 -17.89
N GLN A 401 19.64 -23.19 -16.74
CA GLN A 401 18.85 -22.11 -16.16
C GLN A 401 19.73 -20.97 -15.63
N VAL A 402 20.89 -21.28 -15.06
CA VAL A 402 21.88 -20.27 -14.64
C VAL A 402 22.39 -19.50 -15.86
N ALA A 403 22.78 -20.20 -16.92
CA ALA A 403 23.22 -19.57 -18.17
C ALA A 403 22.12 -18.69 -18.79
N GLU A 404 20.87 -19.15 -18.77
CA GLU A 404 19.73 -18.36 -19.23
C GLU A 404 19.48 -17.12 -18.37
N GLY A 405 19.60 -17.23 -17.03
CA GLY A 405 19.54 -16.08 -16.12
C GLY A 405 20.59 -15.03 -16.47
N GLN A 406 21.83 -15.47 -16.69
CA GLN A 406 22.92 -14.60 -17.12
C GLN A 406 22.60 -13.91 -18.45
N ARG A 407 22.13 -14.66 -19.47
CA ARG A 407 21.71 -14.07 -20.75
C ARG A 407 20.63 -13.00 -20.61
N ARG A 408 19.69 -13.17 -19.66
CA ARG A 408 18.64 -12.17 -19.40
C ARG A 408 19.20 -10.91 -18.74
N ILE A 409 20.14 -11.04 -17.82
CA ILE A 409 20.88 -9.92 -17.23
C ILE A 409 21.64 -9.17 -18.32
N ASP A 410 22.41 -9.89 -19.14
CA ASP A 410 23.12 -9.35 -20.31
C ASP A 410 22.21 -8.52 -21.21
N ALA A 411 21.05 -9.08 -21.58
CA ALA A 411 20.10 -8.42 -22.46
C ALA A 411 19.46 -7.18 -21.80
N ALA A 412 19.13 -7.24 -20.50
CA ALA A 412 18.60 -6.10 -19.77
C ALA A 412 19.63 -4.98 -19.63
N ALA A 413 20.87 -5.32 -19.23
CA ALA A 413 21.96 -4.37 -19.11
C ALA A 413 22.29 -3.69 -20.44
N ALA A 414 22.28 -4.45 -21.56
CA ALA A 414 22.48 -3.90 -22.89
C ALA A 414 21.39 -2.88 -23.28
N ARG A 415 20.12 -3.12 -22.90
CA ARG A 415 19.03 -2.15 -23.10
C ARG A 415 19.16 -0.90 -22.23
N ALA A 416 19.65 -1.05 -21.00
CA ALA A 416 19.87 0.08 -20.10
C ALA A 416 21.12 0.91 -20.44
N GLN A 417 22.08 0.34 -21.17
CA GLN A 417 23.37 0.96 -21.46
C GLN A 417 23.29 2.36 -22.09
N PRO A 418 22.38 2.66 -23.03
CA PRO A 418 22.22 4.02 -23.56
C PRO A 418 21.86 5.04 -22.46
N TRP A 419 21.04 4.66 -21.48
CA TRP A 419 20.67 5.53 -20.37
C TRP A 419 21.85 5.74 -19.41
N LEU A 420 22.60 4.69 -19.12
CA LEU A 420 23.76 4.75 -18.24
C LEU A 420 24.90 5.63 -18.79
N LYS A 421 24.96 5.82 -20.11
CA LYS A 421 25.90 6.77 -20.74
C LYS A 421 25.51 8.25 -20.55
N LEU A 422 24.28 8.52 -20.13
CA LEU A 422 23.74 9.87 -19.95
C LEU A 422 23.80 10.34 -18.48
N THR A 423 24.29 9.50 -17.56
CA THR A 423 24.50 9.90 -16.17
C THR A 423 25.93 10.30 -15.91
N ASN A 424 26.09 11.22 -14.97
CA ASN A 424 27.38 11.54 -14.34
C ASN A 424 27.58 10.82 -13.00
N ALA A 425 26.60 10.02 -12.55
CA ALA A 425 26.72 9.24 -11.33
C ALA A 425 27.75 8.13 -11.54
N ASP A 426 28.65 7.99 -10.57
CA ASP A 426 29.57 6.85 -10.50
C ASP A 426 28.80 5.65 -9.95
N LEU A 427 28.39 4.75 -10.85
CA LEU A 427 27.59 3.58 -10.52
C LEU A 427 28.38 2.30 -10.75
N PRO A 428 28.22 1.29 -9.88
CA PRO A 428 28.68 -0.06 -10.18
C PRO A 428 28.17 -0.56 -11.54
N PRO A 429 28.80 -1.58 -12.14
CA PRO A 429 28.36 -2.13 -13.40
C PRO A 429 26.87 -2.47 -13.38
N ALA A 430 26.13 -2.14 -14.45
CA ALA A 430 24.69 -2.39 -14.53
C ALA A 430 24.27 -3.81 -14.11
N ARG A 431 25.14 -4.80 -14.39
CA ARG A 431 24.92 -6.21 -14.06
C ARG A 431 24.86 -6.51 -12.57
N THR A 432 25.25 -5.58 -11.71
CA THR A 432 25.14 -5.70 -10.27
C THR A 432 23.95 -4.93 -9.72
N LEU A 433 23.27 -4.07 -10.49
CA LEU A 433 22.06 -3.38 -10.02
C LEU A 433 20.99 -4.43 -9.72
N GLY A 434 20.69 -4.62 -8.43
CA GLY A 434 19.78 -5.65 -7.91
C GLY A 434 18.50 -5.09 -7.31
N ASN A 435 18.50 -3.83 -6.90
CA ASN A 435 17.31 -3.12 -6.44
C ASN A 435 17.18 -1.78 -7.18
N PHE A 436 15.99 -1.54 -7.72
CA PHE A 436 15.59 -0.26 -8.27
C PHE A 436 14.08 -0.08 -8.02
N GLY A 437 13.71 0.92 -7.23
CA GLY A 437 12.31 1.19 -6.89
C GLY A 437 12.02 2.69 -6.78
N PHE A 438 10.78 3.08 -7.07
CA PHE A 438 10.27 4.44 -6.88
C PHE A 438 8.75 4.40 -6.71
N ASP A 439 8.21 5.31 -5.89
CA ASP A 439 6.78 5.38 -5.62
C ASP A 439 6.16 6.70 -6.09
N SER A 440 6.97 7.75 -6.25
CA SER A 440 6.52 9.08 -6.66
C SER A 440 7.36 9.64 -7.80
N LEU A 441 6.76 10.53 -8.60
CA LEU A 441 7.44 11.24 -9.68
C LEU A 441 6.81 12.61 -9.89
N GLU A 442 7.65 13.65 -9.91
CA GLU A 442 7.22 15.03 -10.17
C GLU A 442 7.90 15.59 -11.42
N LEU A 443 7.16 16.32 -12.25
CA LEU A 443 7.74 17.13 -13.31
C LEU A 443 7.97 18.56 -12.78
N SER A 444 9.16 18.77 -12.20
CA SER A 444 9.59 20.09 -11.70
C SER A 444 9.70 21.17 -12.79
N GLN A 445 9.88 20.72 -14.05
CA GLN A 445 9.76 21.55 -15.25
C GLN A 445 8.97 20.75 -16.30
N ASP A 446 7.99 21.36 -16.94
CA ASP A 446 7.13 20.74 -17.95
C ASP A 446 6.70 21.80 -18.97
N SER A 447 7.50 21.95 -20.04
CA SER A 447 7.27 22.92 -21.11
C SER A 447 7.30 22.23 -22.47
N ALA A 448 6.97 22.96 -23.54
CA ALA A 448 6.94 22.40 -24.89
C ALA A 448 8.31 21.92 -25.41
N ALA A 449 9.42 22.40 -24.84
CA ALA A 449 10.78 22.12 -25.31
C ALA A 449 11.68 21.46 -24.27
N GLN A 450 11.37 21.60 -22.99
CA GLN A 450 12.17 21.11 -21.87
C GLN A 450 11.29 20.55 -20.77
N ALA A 451 11.75 19.47 -20.14
CA ALA A 451 11.12 18.91 -18.97
C ALA A 451 12.19 18.42 -17.98
N ARG A 452 11.85 18.36 -16.71
CA ARG A 452 12.71 17.81 -15.65
C ARG A 452 11.87 16.94 -14.72
N ALA A 453 12.08 15.64 -14.81
CA ALA A 453 11.51 14.69 -13.87
C ALA A 453 12.41 14.57 -12.64
N VAL A 454 11.81 14.63 -11.46
CA VAL A 454 12.48 14.47 -10.16
C VAL A 454 11.72 13.42 -9.38
N LEU A 455 12.43 12.43 -8.86
CA LEU A 455 11.84 11.32 -8.12
C LEU A 455 12.79 10.79 -7.05
N PRO A 456 12.29 10.42 -5.86
CA PRO A 456 12.98 9.53 -4.96
C PRO A 456 13.12 8.15 -5.61
N VAL A 457 14.29 7.56 -5.51
CA VAL A 457 14.57 6.19 -5.96
C VAL A 457 15.33 5.45 -4.87
N SER A 458 15.11 4.14 -4.77
CA SER A 458 15.98 3.22 -4.03
C SER A 458 16.88 2.49 -5.02
N LEU A 459 18.20 2.45 -4.77
CA LEU A 459 19.18 1.73 -5.58
C LEU A 459 20.01 0.79 -4.71
N GLY A 460 20.06 -0.49 -5.07
CA GLY A 460 20.87 -1.50 -4.40
C GLY A 460 21.67 -2.33 -5.39
N PHE A 461 22.91 -2.68 -5.02
CA PHE A 461 23.84 -3.40 -5.88
C PHE A 461 24.26 -4.70 -5.22
N ALA A 462 24.16 -5.80 -5.97
CA ALA A 462 24.66 -7.09 -5.57
C ALA A 462 26.19 -7.10 -5.54
N ASP A 463 26.74 -7.78 -4.54
CA ASP A 463 28.17 -7.96 -4.33
C ASP A 463 28.49 -9.41 -3.96
N GLU A 464 29.71 -9.65 -3.46
CA GLU A 464 30.17 -10.98 -3.05
C GLU A 464 29.49 -11.53 -1.79
N THR A 465 28.82 -10.67 -1.02
CA THR A 465 28.11 -11.02 0.21
C THR A 465 26.61 -11.24 0.02
N THR A 466 26.08 -10.84 -1.14
CA THR A 466 24.66 -10.95 -1.46
C THR A 466 24.23 -12.42 -1.55
N ASP A 467 23.27 -12.81 -0.71
CA ASP A 467 22.74 -14.17 -0.60
C ASP A 467 21.20 -14.24 -0.74
N SER A 468 20.55 -13.09 -0.97
CA SER A 468 19.09 -12.94 -1.00
C SER A 468 18.62 -12.12 -2.21
N GLU A 469 17.39 -12.40 -2.70
CA GLU A 469 16.76 -11.58 -3.73
C GLU A 469 16.32 -10.19 -3.23
N TYR A 470 16.23 -10.01 -1.91
CA TYR A 470 15.90 -8.76 -1.26
C TYR A 470 17.17 -7.95 -1.02
N ILE A 471 17.72 -7.41 -2.11
CA ILE A 471 18.94 -6.61 -2.07
C ILE A 471 18.61 -5.24 -1.49
N ASP A 472 19.26 -4.87 -0.39
CA ASP A 472 19.06 -3.58 0.25
C ASP A 472 19.44 -2.43 -0.70
N GLY A 473 18.70 -1.32 -0.59
CA GLY A 473 18.88 -0.17 -1.45
C GLY A 473 19.03 1.12 -0.66
N GLU A 474 19.94 1.97 -1.12
CA GLU A 474 20.11 3.33 -0.62
C GLU A 474 19.19 4.29 -1.37
N ARG A 475 18.76 5.35 -0.68
CA ARG A 475 17.82 6.33 -1.23
C ARG A 475 18.52 7.51 -1.89
N TYR A 476 18.10 7.83 -3.11
CA TYR A 476 18.62 8.94 -3.90
C TYR A 476 17.49 9.81 -4.45
N THR A 477 17.82 11.06 -4.76
CA THR A 477 17.03 11.91 -5.64
C THR A 477 17.55 11.71 -7.05
N MET A 478 16.76 11.09 -7.91
CA MET A 478 17.03 11.03 -9.33
C MET A 478 16.45 12.27 -10.00
N THR A 479 17.28 12.98 -10.77
CA THR A 479 16.84 14.10 -11.60
C THR A 479 17.14 13.78 -13.05
N ILE A 480 16.12 13.79 -13.90
CA ILE A 480 16.20 13.46 -15.33
C ILE A 480 15.86 14.72 -16.12
N ASN A 481 16.82 15.27 -16.85
CA ASN A 481 16.61 16.42 -17.72
C ASN A 481 16.28 15.94 -19.13
N LEU A 482 15.17 16.43 -19.69
CA LEU A 482 14.70 16.07 -21.02
C LEU A 482 14.59 17.29 -21.92
N THR A 483 14.85 17.09 -23.20
CA THR A 483 14.70 18.11 -24.24
C THR A 483 13.94 17.55 -25.43
N ARG A 484 13.13 18.40 -26.07
CA ARG A 484 12.43 18.05 -27.30
C ARG A 484 13.20 18.56 -28.51
N GLY A 485 13.60 17.65 -29.39
CA GLY A 485 14.25 17.95 -30.66
C GLY A 485 13.36 17.59 -31.86
N ALA A 486 13.94 17.62 -33.06
CA ALA A 486 13.25 17.25 -34.30
C ALA A 486 12.76 15.78 -34.32
N GLN A 487 13.42 14.90 -33.56
CA GLN A 487 13.08 13.48 -33.45
C GLN A 487 12.15 13.17 -32.26
N GLY A 488 11.61 14.19 -31.59
CA GLY A 488 10.77 14.05 -30.41
C GLY A 488 11.53 14.28 -29.10
N TRP A 489 10.97 13.80 -28.00
CA TRP A 489 11.58 13.92 -26.67
C TRP A 489 12.72 12.93 -26.45
N ALA A 490 13.80 13.40 -25.82
CA ALA A 490 14.94 12.59 -25.41
C ALA A 490 15.46 13.00 -24.03
N VAL A 491 16.06 12.04 -23.32
CA VAL A 491 16.86 12.33 -22.12
C VAL A 491 18.15 13.02 -22.56
N LYS A 492 18.42 14.18 -21.99
CA LYS A 492 19.68 14.90 -22.19
C LYS A 492 20.75 14.36 -21.25
N ASP A 493 20.43 14.31 -19.97
CA ASP A 493 21.27 13.84 -18.88
C ASP A 493 20.40 13.45 -17.68
N TRP A 494 20.95 12.69 -16.75
CA TRP A 494 20.35 12.49 -15.43
C TRP A 494 21.41 12.36 -14.34
N THR A 495 21.01 12.63 -13.10
CA THR A 495 21.90 12.66 -11.94
C THR A 495 21.28 11.92 -10.76
N LEU A 496 22.12 11.49 -9.82
CA LEU A 496 21.72 11.02 -8.50
C LEU A 496 22.33 11.93 -7.44
N ALA A 497 21.52 12.33 -6.47
CA ALA A 497 21.98 12.96 -5.24
C ALA A 497 21.54 12.09 -4.07
N ALA A 498 22.46 11.72 -3.18
CA ALA A 498 22.14 10.95 -1.98
C ALA A 498 21.05 11.70 -1.18
N ARG A 499 20.07 10.96 -0.67
CA ARG A 499 19.11 11.51 0.28
C ARG A 499 19.53 11.08 1.67
N GLU A 500 19.81 12.07 2.49
CA GLU A 500 20.16 11.88 3.89
C GLU A 500 18.96 12.22 4.79
N GLY A 501 19.10 11.95 6.08
CA GLY A 501 18.08 12.28 7.08
C GLY A 501 17.14 11.14 7.41
N GLU A 502 17.61 9.90 7.38
CA GLU A 502 16.94 8.83 8.10
C GLU A 502 16.84 9.21 9.59
N LEU A 503 15.68 8.97 10.20
CA LEU A 503 15.52 9.24 11.64
C LEU A 503 16.40 8.30 12.48
N TYR A 504 16.59 7.08 11.98
CA TYR A 504 17.28 6.00 12.65
C TYR A 504 18.34 5.38 11.71
N PRO A 505 19.48 6.06 11.51
CA PRO A 505 20.50 5.62 10.56
C PRO A 505 21.11 4.27 10.91
N ASP A 506 21.11 3.88 12.19
CA ASP A 506 21.61 2.60 12.69
C ASP A 506 20.48 1.54 12.85
N GLY A 507 19.29 1.84 12.33
CA GLY A 507 18.06 1.06 12.57
C GLY A 507 17.23 1.60 13.74
N PRO A 508 15.90 1.37 13.72
CA PRO A 508 14.99 1.87 14.75
C PRO A 508 15.12 1.16 16.10
#